data_AF-A0A351DRN4-F1
#
_entry.id   AF-A0A351DRN4-F1
#
_cell.length_a   1.000
_cell.length_b   1.000
_cell.length_c   1.000
_cell.angle_alpha   90.00
_cell.angle_beta   90.00
_cell.angle_gamma   90.00
#
_symmetry.space_group_name_H-M   'P 1'
#
loop_
_entity.id
_entity.type
_entity.pdbx_description
1 polymer ?
#
loop_
_entity_poly.entity_id
_entity_poly.type
_entity_poly.pdbx_seq_one_letter_code
_entity_poly.pdbx_strand_id
1 'polypeptide(L)'
;MSKSLQDQLLALGVADKKKAKQAKHQQRVKSKEPKGPGIQESLLESQQKAREDKKARDQALAAEREVKRLSAEKLAQVRDMVKSSLIDRGPEAARVDFRFPYGKKIRPFPVGAD
;
A
#
# COMPACT_ATOMS: atom_id res chain seq x y z
N MET A 1 -42.74 22.38 -46.92
CA MET A 1 -42.56 22.30 -45.45
C MET A 1 -43.93 22.10 -44.79
N SER A 2 -44.34 20.86 -44.56
CA SER A 2 -45.59 20.55 -43.86
C SER A 2 -45.45 20.88 -42.38
N LYS A 3 -46.37 21.69 -41.84
CA LYS A 3 -46.39 22.00 -40.40
C LYS A 3 -46.74 20.72 -39.64
N SER A 4 -46.00 20.42 -38.57
CA SER A 4 -46.27 19.29 -37.66
C SER A 4 -47.72 19.34 -37.16
N LEU A 5 -48.38 18.20 -37.01
CA LEU A 5 -49.74 18.10 -36.46
C LEU A 5 -49.87 18.82 -35.11
N GLN A 6 -48.81 18.81 -34.29
CA GLN A 6 -48.78 19.57 -33.04
C GLN A 6 -48.82 21.08 -33.26
N ASP A 7 -48.12 21.57 -34.28
CA ASP A 7 -48.09 23.00 -34.61
C ASP A 7 -49.41 23.42 -35.28
N GLN A 8 -50.10 22.51 -35.99
CA GLN A 8 -51.45 22.73 -36.52
C GLN A 8 -52.49 22.83 -35.38
N LEU A 9 -52.43 21.93 -34.39
CA LEU A 9 -53.32 21.94 -33.23
C LEU A 9 -53.09 23.16 -32.31
N LEU A 10 -51.87 23.66 -32.24
CA LEU A 10 -51.50 24.84 -31.47
C LEU A 10 -51.91 26.14 -32.19
N ALA A 11 -51.88 26.15 -33.54
CA ALA A 11 -52.39 27.26 -34.35
C ALA A 11 -53.93 27.35 -34.30
N LEU A 12 -54.62 26.21 -34.19
CA LEU A 12 -56.07 26.11 -34.03
C LEU A 12 -56.58 26.46 -32.61
N GLY A 13 -55.68 26.76 -31.67
CA GLY A 13 -56.05 27.17 -30.30
C GLY A 13 -56.61 26.06 -29.40
N VAL A 14 -56.67 24.82 -29.90
CA VAL A 14 -57.18 23.65 -29.17
C VAL A 14 -56.15 23.09 -28.17
N ALA A 15 -54.85 23.36 -28.40
CA ALA A 15 -53.77 22.87 -27.55
C ALA A 15 -53.10 23.98 -26.73
N ASP A 16 -52.89 23.72 -25.44
CA ASP A 16 -52.18 24.61 -24.52
C ASP A 16 -50.68 24.67 -24.87
N LYS A 17 -50.20 25.86 -25.25
CA LYS A 17 -48.81 26.14 -25.68
C LYS A 17 -47.79 25.72 -24.64
N LYS A 18 -48.15 25.75 -23.35
CA LYS A 18 -47.25 25.37 -22.25
C LYS A 18 -46.94 23.87 -22.27
N LYS A 19 -47.97 23.04 -22.46
CA LYS A 19 -47.84 21.58 -22.50
C LYS A 19 -47.05 21.11 -23.73
N ALA A 20 -47.27 21.75 -24.88
CA ALA A 20 -46.52 21.44 -26.10
C ALA A 20 -45.00 21.72 -25.96
N LYS A 21 -44.64 22.86 -25.34
CA LYS A 21 -43.23 23.20 -25.06
C LYS A 21 -42.60 22.23 -24.06
N GLN A 22 -43.31 21.87 -22.99
CA GLN A 22 -42.85 20.90 -22.01
C GLN A 22 -42.62 19.52 -22.65
N ALA A 23 -43.53 19.04 -23.50
CA ALA A 23 -43.38 17.77 -24.21
C ALA A 23 -42.17 17.77 -25.15
N LYS A 24 -41.96 18.84 -25.93
CA LYS A 24 -40.77 18.98 -26.81
C LYS A 24 -39.47 19.04 -25.99
N HIS A 25 -39.48 19.73 -24.85
CA HIS A 25 -38.31 19.77 -23.96
C HIS A 25 -38.00 18.39 -23.36
N GLN A 26 -39.01 17.68 -22.85
CA GLN A 26 -38.83 16.34 -22.29
C GLN A 26 -38.33 15.34 -23.34
N GLN A 27 -38.82 15.38 -24.58
CA GLN A 27 -38.28 14.53 -25.66
C GLN A 27 -36.81 14.83 -25.95
N ARG A 28 -36.40 16.11 -25.96
CA ARG A 28 -35.01 16.52 -26.19
C ARG A 28 -34.06 16.12 -25.06
N VAL A 29 -34.55 16.09 -23.82
CA VAL A 29 -33.78 15.61 -22.66
C VAL A 29 -33.63 14.08 -22.74
N LYS A 30 -34.71 13.35 -22.98
CA LYS A 30 -34.70 11.88 -23.17
C LYS A 30 -33.85 11.42 -24.35
N SER A 31 -33.69 12.26 -25.38
CA SER A 31 -32.82 11.95 -26.53
C SER A 31 -31.35 12.26 -26.26
N LYS A 32 -31.03 13.07 -25.24
CA LYS A 32 -29.67 13.45 -24.83
C LYS A 32 -29.11 12.60 -23.69
N GLU A 33 -29.96 11.85 -22.99
CA GLU A 33 -29.49 10.85 -22.04
C GLU A 33 -28.70 9.77 -22.81
N PRO A 34 -27.44 9.49 -22.40
CA PRO A 34 -26.64 8.48 -23.07
C PRO A 34 -27.29 7.11 -22.87
N LYS A 35 -27.90 6.58 -23.92
CA LYS A 35 -28.38 5.19 -23.97
C LYS A 35 -27.17 4.27 -24.11
N GLY A 36 -26.72 3.68 -23.00
CA GLY A 36 -25.68 2.65 -23.05
C GLY A 36 -25.24 2.13 -21.67
N PRO A 37 -25.67 0.94 -21.23
CA PRO A 37 -25.11 0.28 -20.04
C PRO A 37 -23.61 -0.07 -20.19
N GLY A 38 -23.11 -0.26 -21.42
CA GLY A 38 -21.73 -0.68 -21.66
C GLY A 38 -20.63 0.31 -21.26
N ILE A 39 -20.92 1.61 -21.15
CA ILE A 39 -19.92 2.61 -20.72
C ILE A 39 -19.70 2.51 -19.20
N GLN A 40 -20.74 2.20 -18.43
CA GLN A 40 -20.65 2.08 -16.97
C GLN A 40 -19.97 0.77 -16.57
N GLU A 41 -20.29 -0.34 -17.22
CA GLU A 41 -19.65 -1.64 -16.97
C GLU A 41 -18.16 -1.62 -17.30
N SER A 42 -17.76 -1.03 -18.43
CA SER A 42 -16.35 -0.87 -18.81
C SER A 42 -15.58 0.04 -17.83
N LEU A 43 -16.21 1.09 -17.31
CA LEU A 43 -15.64 1.95 -16.27
C LEU A 43 -15.43 1.20 -14.96
N LEU A 44 -16.41 0.38 -14.54
CA LEU A 44 -16.31 -0.42 -13.32
C LEU A 44 -15.18 -1.45 -13.40
N GLU A 45 -15.07 -2.16 -14.52
CA GLU A 45 -13.98 -3.11 -14.75
C GLU A 45 -12.60 -2.43 -14.76
N SER A 46 -12.49 -1.25 -15.39
CA SER A 46 -11.23 -0.49 -15.39
C SER A 46 -10.83 -0.02 -13.99
N GLN A 47 -11.80 0.37 -13.16
CA GLN A 47 -11.56 0.76 -11.78
C GLN A 47 -11.17 -0.42 -10.90
N GLN A 48 -11.76 -1.60 -11.12
CA GLN A 48 -11.40 -2.81 -10.39
C GLN A 48 -9.96 -3.22 -10.70
N LYS A 49 -9.58 -3.27 -11.98
CA LYS A 49 -8.20 -3.55 -12.41
C LYS A 49 -7.20 -2.56 -11.79
N ALA A 50 -7.51 -1.26 -11.82
CA ALA A 50 -6.64 -0.25 -11.22
C ALA A 50 -6.49 -0.38 -9.70
N ARG A 51 -7.50 -0.90 -8.99
CA ARG A 51 -7.43 -1.17 -7.54
C ARG A 51 -6.59 -2.41 -7.25
N GLU A 52 -6.74 -3.45 -8.05
CA GLU A 52 -5.96 -4.69 -7.94
C GLU A 52 -4.46 -4.42 -8.18
N ASP A 53 -4.13 -3.66 -9.22
CA ASP A 53 -2.75 -3.28 -9.53
C ASP A 53 -2.10 -2.46 -8.39
N LYS A 54 -2.86 -1.53 -7.80
CA LYS A 54 -2.39 -0.77 -6.62
C LYS A 54 -2.17 -1.68 -5.42
N LYS A 55 -3.12 -2.57 -5.14
CA LYS A 55 -3.02 -3.53 -4.04
C LYS A 55 -1.80 -4.44 -4.20
N ALA A 56 -1.53 -4.94 -5.41
CA ALA A 56 -0.36 -5.76 -5.69
C ALA A 56 0.96 -5.00 -5.45
N ARG A 57 1.05 -3.75 -5.90
CA ARG A 57 2.22 -2.89 -5.64
C ARG A 57 2.42 -2.60 -4.15
N ASP A 58 1.34 -2.30 -3.44
CA ASP A 58 1.39 -2.01 -2.01
C ASP A 58 1.80 -3.26 -1.21
N GLN A 59 1.32 -4.45 -1.61
CA GLN A 59 1.73 -5.72 -1.01
C GLN A 59 3.22 -6.01 -1.25
N ALA A 60 3.74 -5.74 -2.45
CA ALA A 60 5.17 -5.92 -2.74
C ALA A 60 6.03 -4.98 -1.87
N LEU A 61 5.66 -3.69 -1.78
CA LEU A 61 6.36 -2.73 -0.94
C LEU A 61 6.29 -3.07 0.56
N ALA A 62 5.15 -3.59 1.02
CA ALA A 62 5.00 -4.06 2.40
C ALA A 62 5.92 -5.24 2.69
N ALA A 63 5.99 -6.22 1.78
CA ALA A 63 6.89 -7.38 1.92
C ALA A 63 8.36 -6.95 2.01
N GLU A 64 8.81 -6.01 1.18
CA GLU A 64 10.17 -5.48 1.24
C GLU A 64 10.48 -4.78 2.59
N ARG A 65 9.52 -4.03 3.12
CA ARG A 65 9.66 -3.37 4.43
C ARG A 65 9.73 -4.38 5.56
N GLU A 66 8.90 -5.41 5.54
CA GLU A 66 8.93 -6.49 6.54
C GLU A 66 10.27 -7.22 6.54
N VAL A 67 10.83 -7.55 5.37
CA VAL A 67 12.16 -8.19 5.29
C VAL A 67 13.25 -7.31 5.93
N LYS A 68 13.23 -5.99 5.67
CA LYS A 68 14.17 -5.04 6.29
C LYS A 68 13.99 -4.91 7.80
N ARG A 69 12.74 -4.95 8.29
CA ARG A 69 12.46 -4.91 9.74
C ARG A 69 12.96 -6.18 10.43
N LEU A 70 12.67 -7.34 9.87
CA LEU A 70 13.11 -8.64 10.40
C LEU A 70 14.64 -8.76 10.45
N SER A 71 15.36 -8.26 9.44
CA SER A 71 16.82 -8.27 9.45
C SER A 71 17.39 -7.34 10.52
N ALA A 72 16.83 -6.14 10.67
CA ALA A 72 17.22 -5.20 11.71
C ALA A 72 16.94 -5.75 13.12
N GLU A 73 15.79 -6.39 13.34
CA GLU A 73 15.42 -7.01 14.60
C GLU A 73 16.38 -8.15 14.98
N LYS A 74 16.71 -9.03 14.04
CA LYS A 74 17.71 -10.10 14.26
C LYS A 74 19.07 -9.52 14.64
N LEU A 75 19.52 -8.48 13.96
CA LEU A 75 20.80 -7.83 14.28
C LEU A 75 20.78 -7.18 15.67
N ALA A 76 19.68 -6.53 16.05
CA ALA A 76 19.51 -5.99 17.39
C ALA A 76 19.56 -7.10 18.45
N GLN A 77 18.82 -8.19 18.23
CA GLN A 77 18.79 -9.33 19.15
C GLN A 77 20.19 -9.94 19.35
N VAL A 78 20.96 -10.12 18.26
CA VAL A 78 22.35 -10.61 18.36
C VAL A 78 23.23 -9.65 19.14
N ARG A 79 23.13 -8.34 18.89
CA ARG A 79 23.90 -7.33 19.64
C ARG A 79 23.57 -7.37 21.12
N ASP A 80 22.30 -7.49 21.45
CA ASP A 80 21.86 -7.53 22.85
C ASP A 80 22.32 -8.82 23.54
N MET A 81 22.28 -9.96 22.84
CA MET A 81 22.83 -11.22 23.34
C MET A 81 24.35 -11.15 23.57
N VAL A 82 25.09 -10.52 22.65
CA VAL A 82 26.54 -10.32 22.80
C VAL A 82 26.82 -9.43 24.00
N LYS A 83 26.10 -8.32 24.16
CA LYS A 83 26.24 -7.41 25.29
C LYS A 83 25.92 -8.08 26.62
N SER A 84 24.84 -8.86 26.69
CA SER A 84 24.45 -9.56 27.92
C SER A 84 25.41 -10.68 28.30
N SER A 85 26.06 -11.30 27.30
CA SER A 85 27.06 -12.36 27.50
C SER A 85 28.48 -11.81 27.64
N LEU A 86 28.66 -10.48 27.59
CA LEU A 86 29.96 -9.85 27.64
C LEU A 86 30.44 -9.87 29.09
N ILE A 87 31.40 -10.74 29.38
CA ILE A 87 32.07 -10.80 30.67
C ILE A 87 33.23 -9.80 30.62
N ASP A 88 33.15 -8.77 31.45
CA ASP A 88 34.23 -7.79 31.56
C ASP A 88 35.45 -8.48 32.16
N ARG A 89 36.48 -8.69 31.33
CA ARG A 89 37.79 -9.11 31.81
C ARG A 89 38.39 -7.83 32.36
N GLY A 90 38.45 -7.70 33.68
CA GLY A 90 38.87 -6.48 34.37
C GLY A 90 40.24 -5.93 33.94
N PRO A 91 40.83 -4.97 34.67
CA PRO A 91 42.00 -4.19 34.22
C PRO A 91 43.25 -5.02 33.86
N GLU A 92 43.30 -6.30 34.23
CA GLU A 92 44.34 -7.26 33.88
C GLU A 92 43.96 -8.21 32.72
N ALA A 93 43.05 -7.84 31.82
CA ALA A 93 42.68 -8.66 30.64
C ALA A 93 43.88 -9.06 29.75
N ALA A 94 44.97 -8.30 29.80
CA ALA A 94 46.24 -8.58 29.13
C ALA A 94 47.15 -9.56 29.88
N ARG A 95 46.83 -9.91 31.14
CA ARG A 95 47.62 -10.78 32.00
C ARG A 95 46.88 -12.10 32.20
N VAL A 96 46.93 -12.96 31.20
CA VAL A 96 46.42 -14.32 31.35
C VAL A 96 47.44 -15.13 32.13
N ASP A 97 47.31 -15.13 33.46
CA ASP A 97 48.13 -15.96 34.35
C ASP A 97 47.75 -17.43 34.18
N PHE A 98 48.32 -18.10 33.16
CA PHE A 98 48.19 -19.54 33.04
C PHE A 98 48.94 -20.21 34.20
N ARG A 99 48.17 -20.81 35.08
CA ARG A 99 48.67 -21.58 36.23
C ARG A 99 48.93 -23.01 35.79
N PHE A 100 50.15 -23.29 35.33
CA PHE A 100 50.56 -24.66 35.04
C PHE A 100 50.91 -25.40 36.35
N PRO A 101 50.30 -26.56 36.63
CA PRO A 101 50.76 -27.43 37.70
C PRO A 101 52.04 -28.14 37.22
N TYR A 102 53.21 -27.61 37.60
CA TYR A 102 54.49 -28.28 37.42
C TYR A 102 55.00 -28.76 38.79
N GLY A 103 54.81 -30.05 39.08
CA GLY A 103 55.13 -30.63 40.38
C GLY A 103 54.25 -30.08 41.52
N LYS A 104 54.83 -29.86 42.71
CA LYS A 104 54.09 -29.51 43.95
C LYS A 104 53.74 -28.01 44.08
N LYS A 105 54.17 -27.15 43.16
CA LYS A 105 53.98 -25.68 43.24
C LYS A 105 53.42 -25.13 41.94
N ILE A 106 52.36 -24.32 42.04
CA ILE A 106 51.78 -23.58 40.92
C ILE A 106 52.55 -22.25 40.77
N ARG A 107 53.14 -22.01 39.59
CA ARG A 107 53.77 -20.73 39.25
C ARG A 107 52.94 -20.02 38.16
N PRO A 108 52.51 -18.77 38.35
CA PRO A 108 51.86 -17.99 37.29
C PRO A 108 52.91 -17.57 36.25
N PHE A 109 52.59 -17.77 34.98
CA PHE A 109 53.40 -17.27 33.86
C PHE A 109 52.57 -16.25 33.08
N PRO A 110 52.96 -14.96 33.08
CA PRO A 110 52.24 -13.95 32.30
C PRO A 110 52.64 -14.09 30.83
N VAL A 111 51.69 -14.47 29.97
CA VAL A 111 51.83 -14.35 28.51
C VAL A 111 51.26 -13.00 28.07
N GLY A 112 52.10 -12.15 27.48
CA GLY A 112 51.65 -10.95 26.79
C GLY A 112 50.94 -11.35 25.49
N ALA A 113 49.79 -10.75 25.21
CA ALA A 113 49.16 -10.86 23.90
C ALA A 113 49.82 -9.84 22.96
N ASP A 114 50.63 -10.32 22.01
CA ASP A 114 51.06 -9.55 20.84
C ASP A 114 49.89 -9.38 19.85
#